data_AF-A0A8B3NNI9-F1
#
_entry.id   AF-A0A8B3NNI9-F1
#
_cell.length_a   1.000
_cell.length_b   1.000
_cell.length_c   1.000
_cell.angle_alpha   90.00
_cell.angle_beta   90.00
_cell.angle_gamma   90.00
#
_symmetry.space_group_name_H-M   'P 1'
#
loop_
_entity.id
_entity.type
_entity.pdbx_description
1 polymer ?
#
loop_
_entity_poly.entity_id
_entity_poly.type
_entity_poly.pdbx_seq_one_letter_code
_entity_poly.pdbx_strand_id
1 'polypeptide(L)'
;MRLVRVRCRYCKRQHNYHPSDLIQIFGDVDVDSLAYRMRCENGGDHGMLDVEAFVPTGREGVGLRIRRLVAIKINRVPVWKEEGPK
;
A
#
# COMPACT_ATOMS: atom_id res chain seq x y z
N MET A 1 10.13 16.43 5.01
CA MET A 1 9.12 15.56 4.36
C MET A 1 9.32 14.15 4.86
N ARG A 2 8.29 13.50 5.42
CA ARG A 2 8.36 12.11 5.90
C ARG A 2 7.76 11.18 4.84
N LEU A 3 8.42 10.06 4.58
CA LEU A 3 8.00 9.02 3.63
C LEU A 3 7.79 7.71 4.36
N VAL A 4 7.05 6.81 3.73
CA VAL A 4 6.89 5.42 4.17
C VAL A 4 7.60 4.52 3.19
N ARG A 5 8.53 3.70 3.68
CA ARG A 5 9.18 2.65 2.91
C ARG A 5 8.53 1.32 3.24
N VAL A 6 8.19 0.58 2.20
CA VAL A 6 7.63 -0.77 2.31
C VAL A 6 8.56 -1.72 1.56
N ARG A 7 9.03 -2.75 2.24
CA ARG A 7 9.91 -3.78 1.68
C ARG A 7 9.32 -5.16 1.89
N CYS A 8 9.29 -5.95 0.84
CA CYS A 8 8.96 -7.36 0.97
C CYS A 8 10.21 -8.15 1.38
N ARG A 9 10.13 -8.86 2.51
CA ARG A 9 11.24 -9.71 3.00
C ARG A 9 11.54 -10.88 2.08
N TYR A 10 10.55 -11.36 1.32
CA TYR A 10 10.72 -12.47 0.37
C TYR A 10 11.35 -12.00 -0.95
N CYS A 11 10.64 -11.18 -1.74
CA CYS A 11 11.12 -10.76 -3.06
C CYS A 11 12.14 -9.60 -3.04
N LYS A 12 12.47 -9.06 -1.86
CA LYS A 12 13.42 -7.97 -1.62
C LYS A 12 13.10 -6.63 -2.30
N ARG A 13 11.97 -6.53 -3.02
CA ARG A 13 11.51 -5.28 -3.63
C ARG A 13 11.13 -4.27 -2.55
N GLN A 14 11.37 -3.01 -2.89
CA GLN A 14 11.16 -1.87 -2.01
C GLN A 14 10.47 -0.75 -2.77
N HIS A 15 9.47 -0.15 -2.13
CA HIS A 15 8.76 1.01 -2.63
C HIS A 15 8.69 2.08 -1.54
N ASN A 16 8.81 3.35 -1.94
CA ASN A 16 8.63 4.49 -1.05
C ASN A 16 7.36 5.23 -1.45
N TYR A 17 6.58 5.66 -0.46
CA TYR A 17 5.29 6.31 -0.64
C TYR A 17 5.22 7.59 0.18
N HIS A 18 4.37 8.51 -0.25
CA HIS A 18 3.90 9.54 0.66
C HIS A 18 2.83 8.95 1.59
N PRO A 19 2.81 9.33 2.88
CA PRO A 19 1.76 8.92 3.80
C PRO A 19 0.36 9.25 3.27
N SER A 20 0.18 10.42 2.66
CA SER A 20 -1.10 10.88 2.08
C SER A 20 -1.70 9.91 1.05
N ASP A 21 -0.87 9.20 0.32
CA ASP A 21 -1.31 8.27 -0.72
C ASP A 21 -1.76 6.94 -0.08
N LEU A 22 -1.08 6.49 0.97
CA LEU A 22 -1.44 5.29 1.71
C LEU A 22 -2.70 5.50 2.57
N ILE A 23 -2.86 6.70 3.14
CA ILE A 23 -4.05 7.08 3.92
C ILE A 23 -5.32 6.97 3.08
N GLN A 24 -5.26 7.33 1.79
CA GLN A 24 -6.41 7.18 0.88
C GLN A 24 -6.83 5.72 0.65
N ILE A 25 -5.93 4.76 0.84
CA ILE A 25 -6.17 3.34 0.56
C ILE A 25 -6.49 2.57 1.85
N PHE A 26 -5.71 2.81 2.91
CA PHE A 26 -5.74 2.00 4.13
C PHE A 26 -6.35 2.74 5.34
N GLY A 27 -6.66 4.03 5.19
CA GLY A 27 -7.00 4.93 6.29
C GLY A 27 -5.77 5.47 7.02
N ASP A 28 -6.00 6.34 7.98
CA ASP A 28 -4.96 6.85 8.88
C ASP A 28 -4.63 5.81 9.95
N VAL A 29 -3.58 5.03 9.69
CA VAL A 29 -3.14 3.92 10.55
C VAL A 29 -1.63 3.97 10.78
N ASP A 30 -1.19 3.39 11.90
CA ASP A 30 0.22 3.23 12.22
C ASP A 30 0.93 2.24 11.28
N VAL A 31 2.27 2.23 11.33
CA VAL A 31 3.10 1.41 10.43
C VAL A 31 2.97 -0.09 10.68
N ASP A 32 2.69 -0.53 11.90
CA ASP A 32 2.52 -1.95 12.22
C ASP A 32 1.18 -2.42 11.66
N SER A 33 0.10 -1.67 11.89
CA SER A 33 -1.20 -1.90 11.27
C SER A 33 -1.11 -1.94 9.75
N LEU A 34 -0.34 -1.04 9.14
CA LEU A 34 -0.12 -1.01 7.70
C LEU A 34 0.64 -2.26 7.20
N ALA A 35 1.64 -2.73 7.95
CA ALA A 35 2.41 -3.93 7.63
C ALA A 35 1.56 -5.21 7.57
N TYR A 36 0.52 -5.30 8.40
CA TYR A 36 -0.44 -6.41 8.38
C TYR A 36 -1.48 -6.30 7.25
N ARG A 37 -1.86 -5.08 6.84
CA ARG A 37 -2.90 -4.84 5.82
C ARG A 37 -2.37 -4.92 4.39
N MET A 38 -1.12 -4.51 4.16
CA MET A 38 -0.51 -4.53 2.83
C MET A 38 -0.09 -5.95 2.42
N ARG A 39 -0.19 -6.24 1.12
CA ARG A 39 0.30 -7.49 0.52
C ARG A 39 1.34 -7.19 -0.56
N CYS A 40 2.24 -8.15 -0.80
CA CYS A 40 3.21 -8.04 -1.88
C CYS A 40 2.50 -8.11 -3.24
N GLU A 41 2.81 -7.17 -4.14
CA GLU A 41 2.24 -7.14 -5.50
C GLU A 41 2.66 -8.35 -6.36
N ASN A 42 3.72 -9.05 -5.97
CA ASN A 42 4.27 -10.18 -6.73
C ASN A 42 3.88 -11.55 -6.19
N GLY A 43 3.07 -11.62 -5.13
CA GLY A 43 2.70 -12.89 -4.51
C GLY A 43 1.88 -12.69 -3.25
N GLY A 44 0.75 -13.39 -3.15
CA GLY A 44 -0.18 -13.29 -2.04
C GLY A 44 0.33 -13.88 -0.72
N ASP A 45 1.32 -14.77 -0.78
CA ASP A 45 1.77 -15.58 0.37
C ASP A 45 3.20 -15.25 0.84
N HIS A 46 3.70 -14.05 0.55
CA HIS A 46 5.04 -13.61 0.99
C HIS A 46 5.07 -13.14 2.46
N GLY A 47 3.96 -13.29 3.18
CA GLY A 47 3.81 -12.86 4.57
C GLY A 47 3.86 -11.35 4.76
N MET A 48 4.10 -10.95 6.02
CA MET A 48 4.13 -9.55 6.47
C MET A 48 5.32 -8.78 5.87
N LEU A 49 5.05 -7.55 5.43
CA LEU A 49 6.03 -6.64 4.86
C LEU A 49 6.76 -5.85 5.95
N ASP A 50 8.01 -5.46 5.68
CA ASP A 50 8.72 -4.50 6.54
C ASP A 50 8.27 -3.09 6.15
N VAL A 51 7.77 -2.33 7.12
CA VAL A 51 7.26 -0.97 6.92
C VAL A 51 7.97 -0.02 7.88
N GLU A 52 8.54 1.06 7.35
CA GLU A 52 9.18 2.09 8.16
C GLU A 52 8.80 3.50 7.68
N ALA A 53 8.61 4.42 8.64
CA ALA A 53 8.40 5.83 8.36
C ALA A 53 9.68 6.62 8.61
N PHE A 54 10.27 7.18 7.55
CA PHE A 54 11.60 7.78 7.58
C PHE A 54 11.63 9.17 6.95
N VAL A 55 12.67 9.95 7.26
CA VAL A 55 12.97 11.22 6.60
C VAL A 55 14.23 11.00 5.76
N PRO A 56 14.19 11.18 4.42
CA PRO A 56 15.36 10.94 3.59
C PRO A 56 16.47 11.92 3.94
N THR A 57 17.67 11.40 4.16
CA THR A 57 18.88 12.22 4.29
C THR A 57 19.38 12.67 2.92
N GLY A 58 20.22 13.71 2.84
CA GLY A 58 20.69 14.26 1.55
C GLY A 58 21.35 13.22 0.62
N ARG A 59 22.02 12.20 1.18
CA ARG A 59 22.60 11.09 0.41
C ARG A 59 21.57 10.09 -0.08
N GLU A 60 20.52 9.84 0.69
CA GLU A 60 19.44 8.92 0.33
C GLU A 60 18.41 9.56 -0.60
N GLY A 61 18.27 10.89 -0.56
CA GLY A 61 17.34 11.64 -1.41
C GLY A 61 17.72 11.60 -2.90
N VAL A 62 19.02 11.52 -3.20
CA VAL A 62 19.52 11.41 -4.58
C VAL A 62 19.15 10.03 -5.14
N GLY A 63 18.28 10.00 -6.15
CA GLY A 63 17.82 8.76 -6.78
C GLY A 63 16.66 8.06 -6.06
N LEU A 64 16.10 8.66 -5.01
CA LEU A 64 14.95 8.09 -4.31
C LEU A 64 13.72 8.05 -5.22
N ARG A 65 13.25 6.84 -5.53
CA ARG A 65 12.02 6.65 -6.31
C ARG A 65 10.81 6.61 -5.37
N ILE A 66 9.91 7.56 -5.56
CA ILE A 66 8.64 7.65 -4.84
C ILE A 66 7.52 7.18 -5.76
N ARG A 67 6.75 6.19 -5.32
CA ARG A 67 5.55 5.72 -6.00
C ARG A 67 4.37 6.58 -5.54
N ARG A 68 3.66 7.16 -6.52
CA ARG A 68 2.54 8.08 -6.30
C ARG A 68 1.22 7.41 -6.65
N LEU A 69 0.21 7.59 -5.80
CA LEU A 69 -1.16 7.22 -6.14
C LEU A 69 -1.71 8.22 -7.16
N VAL A 70 -2.07 7.72 -8.34
CA VAL A 70 -2.63 8.54 -9.45
C VAL A 70 -4.15 8.45 -9.55
N ALA A 71 -4.72 7.28 -9.26
CA ALA A 71 -6.17 7.07 -9.25
C ALA A 71 -6.50 5.76 -8.51
N ILE A 72 -7.68 5.69 -7.89
CA ILE A 72 -8.29 4.45 -7.41
C ILE A 72 -9.43 4.11 -8.37
N LYS A 73 -9.36 2.94 -9.02
CA LYS A 73 -10.43 2.45 -9.88
C LYS A 73 -11.41 1.63 -9.05
N ILE A 74 -12.66 2.07 -8.98
CA ILE A 74 -13.74 1.34 -8.30
C ILE A 74 -14.45 0.45 -9.33
N ASN A 75 -14.51 -0.86 -9.05
CA ASN A 75 -15.28 -1.80 -9.86
C ASN A 75 -16.69 -1.97 -9.26
N ARG A 76 -17.73 -1.55 -9.99
CA ARG A 76 -19.13 -1.71 -9.57
C ARG A 76 -19.69 -2.96 -10.23
N VAL A 77 -19.99 -3.99 -9.43
CA VAL A 77 -20.55 -5.27 -9.90
C VAL A 77 -22.03 -5.31 -9.52
N PRO A 78 -22.96 -5.47 -10.49
CA PRO A 78 -24.38 -5.60 -10.18
C PRO A 78 -24.66 -6.93 -9.46
N VAL A 79 -25.52 -6.88 -8.44
CA VAL A 79 -25.98 -8.05 -7.69
C VAL A 79 -27.49 -8.14 -7.86
N TRP A 80 -27.96 -9.24 -8.44
CA TRP A 80 -29.37 -9.48 -8.73
C TRP A 80 -29.96 -10.42 -7.69
N LYS A 81 -31.22 -10.19 -7.32
CA LYS A 81 -32.03 -11.11 -6.53
C LYS A 81 -33.25 -11.47 -7.36
N GLU A 82 -33.48 -12.77 -7.56
CA GLU A 82 -34.71 -13.27 -8.17
C GLU A 82 -35.82 -13.33 -7.12
N GLU A 83 -37.03 -12.92 -7.48
CA GLU A 83 -38.23 -13.09 -6.64
C GLU A 83 -39.22 -14.02 -7.35
N GLY A 84 -39.75 -15.00 -6.60
CA GLY A 84 -40.78 -15.91 -7.09
C GLY A 84 -42.19 -15.31 -7.00
N PRO A 85 -43.18 -15.88 -7.70
CA PRO A 85 -44.57 -15.47 -7.59
C PRO A 85 -45.10 -15.66 -6.16
N LYS A 86 -45.99 -14.75 -5.72
CA LYS A 86 -46.73 -14.84 -4.45
C LYS A 86 -47.86 -15.86 -4.52
#